data_AF-A0A821YF84-F1
#
_entry.id   AF-A0A821YF84-F1
#
_cell.length_a   1.000
_cell.length_b   1.000
_cell.length_c   1.000
_cell.angle_alpha   90.00
_cell.angle_beta   90.00
_cell.angle_gamma   90.00
#
_symmetry.space_group_name_H-M   'P 1'
#
loop_
_entity.id
_entity.type
_entity.pdbx_description
1 polymer ?
#
loop_
_entity_poly.entity_id
_entity_poly.type
_entity_poly.pdbx_seq_one_letter_code
_entity_poly.pdbx_strand_id
1 'polypeptide(L)'
;MHQGWCLPTPDLIISVTGGAKHFDMSPRLRNIFQMGLVDAAATTNAWIITTGTNAGVVQEVGEALNNYRYICNKQGLDIPCIGIGSWNYTADNKQLEITNPANSTRIQSYIVRKSPKGKCHLEPNHTHFLLFDDGKDDPNNVLSLRARIEMRSRDPNLAPLSDVHQIGYRSKTENGIRLQGLITTQSTHTNTMPLSPVEPVWDTPIPIVMVLLEGGASSLNTVSKALKENTPIVVVKESGRAADFVAYLYEYFSNTNNHATDKEQHPTSTTNSCAQRQPSDDMSVLFYRAIDMKHPISSKDLNDFYDTIRTHKEFVTIFNFNSEQHNGNLEDAILEAVLNAAKVFTNKNNNYSQTVELKLAMAWNKFDYAKKKILTDAIISKWKKEDLQRALFDALRRGHVDFVELLIELGASPAKLTIDDLEQLYTSSSVSI
;
A
#
# COMPACT_ATOMS: atom_id res chain seq x y z
N MET A 1 17.62 4.57 -1.49
CA MET A 1 16.91 3.47 -2.18
C MET A 1 17.27 3.43 -3.66
N HIS A 2 16.91 4.41 -4.49
CA HIS A 2 17.25 4.39 -5.93
C HIS A 2 18.76 4.35 -6.22
N GLN A 3 19.57 5.24 -5.67
CA GLN A 3 21.01 5.27 -5.96
C GLN A 3 21.77 4.13 -5.27
N GLY A 4 21.60 3.98 -3.96
CA GLY A 4 22.36 3.00 -3.18
C GLY A 4 21.93 1.55 -3.41
N TRP A 5 20.65 1.28 -3.67
CA TRP A 5 20.15 -0.09 -3.87
C TRP A 5 19.80 -0.40 -5.32
N CYS A 6 19.84 0.59 -6.22
CA CYS A 6 19.40 0.43 -7.61
C CYS A 6 17.97 -0.11 -7.72
N LEU A 7 17.09 0.27 -6.78
CA LEU A 7 15.68 -0.11 -6.86
C LEU A 7 14.98 0.69 -7.97
N PRO A 8 14.22 0.03 -8.85
CA PRO A 8 13.40 0.72 -9.85
C PRO A 8 12.34 1.58 -9.16
N THR A 9 11.95 2.67 -9.80
CA THR A 9 10.82 3.49 -9.33
C THR A 9 9.55 2.66 -9.38
N PRO A 10 8.80 2.55 -8.27
CA PRO A 10 7.56 1.79 -8.26
C PRO A 10 6.42 2.60 -8.87
N ASP A 11 5.44 1.92 -9.46
CA ASP A 11 4.18 2.57 -9.88
C ASP A 11 3.10 2.53 -8.78
N LEU A 12 3.34 1.73 -7.73
CA LEU A 12 2.48 1.62 -6.54
C LEU A 12 3.33 1.23 -5.31
N ILE A 13 2.94 1.73 -4.13
CA ILE A 13 3.48 1.25 -2.85
C ILE A 13 2.37 0.55 -2.07
N ILE A 14 2.56 -0.74 -1.78
CA ILE A 14 1.65 -1.56 -0.98
C ILE A 14 2.23 -1.67 0.44
N SER A 15 1.60 -0.99 1.38
CA SER A 15 1.98 -1.00 2.80
C SER A 15 1.15 -2.06 3.55
N VAL A 16 1.74 -3.21 3.87
CA VAL A 16 1.04 -4.29 4.59
C VAL A 16 1.19 -4.09 6.11
N THR A 17 0.06 -4.10 6.81
CA THR A 17 0.00 -3.95 8.27
C THR A 17 -0.94 -5.01 8.85
N GLY A 18 -0.62 -5.52 10.04
CA GLY A 18 -1.43 -6.55 10.67
C GLY A 18 -0.89 -7.00 12.02
N GLY A 19 -1.32 -8.19 12.46
CA GLY A 19 -0.90 -8.76 13.73
C GLY A 19 0.57 -9.17 13.76
N ALA A 20 1.25 -8.86 14.87
CA ALA A 20 2.63 -9.27 15.14
C ALA A 20 2.73 -10.61 15.90
N LYS A 21 1.59 -11.24 16.22
CA LYS A 21 1.52 -12.57 16.84
C LYS A 21 1.10 -13.58 15.79
N HIS A 22 1.47 -14.85 16.01
CA HIS A 22 0.91 -15.94 15.24
C HIS A 22 -0.62 -15.93 15.35
N PHE A 23 -1.28 -16.13 14.22
CA PHE A 23 -2.73 -16.16 14.11
C PHE A 23 -3.10 -17.20 13.06
N ASP A 24 -4.22 -17.87 13.28
CA ASP A 24 -4.69 -18.92 12.38
C ASP A 24 -5.61 -18.31 11.34
N MET A 25 -5.17 -18.31 10.08
CA MET A 25 -5.98 -17.94 8.93
C MET A 25 -6.52 -19.18 8.23
N SER A 26 -7.74 -19.11 7.70
CA SER A 26 -8.26 -20.22 6.89
C SER A 26 -7.36 -20.47 5.67
N PRO A 27 -7.10 -21.73 5.27
CA PRO A 27 -6.24 -22.04 4.13
C PRO A 27 -6.69 -21.37 2.82
N ARG A 28 -8.02 -21.21 2.65
CA ARG A 28 -8.60 -20.53 1.50
C ARG A 28 -8.25 -19.04 1.50
N LEU A 29 -8.47 -18.34 2.62
CA LEU A 29 -8.16 -16.91 2.72
C LEU A 29 -6.66 -16.67 2.57
N ARG A 30 -5.83 -17.54 3.17
CA ARG A 30 -4.38 -17.49 3.01
C ARG A 30 -3.98 -17.52 1.54
N ASN A 31 -4.49 -18.49 0.78
CA ASN A 31 -4.15 -18.62 -0.63
C ASN A 31 -4.57 -17.38 -1.44
N ILE A 32 -5.80 -16.91 -1.25
CA ILE A 32 -6.33 -15.72 -1.94
C ILE A 32 -5.51 -14.47 -1.59
N PHE A 33 -5.15 -14.28 -0.33
CA PHE A 33 -4.30 -13.17 0.11
C PHE A 33 -2.90 -13.26 -0.49
N GLN A 34 -2.24 -14.41 -0.37
CA GLN A 34 -0.86 -14.59 -0.83
C GLN A 34 -0.77 -14.40 -2.35
N MET A 35 -1.64 -15.04 -3.13
CA MET A 35 -1.68 -14.89 -4.59
C MET A 35 -2.05 -13.45 -4.99
N GLY A 36 -3.15 -12.92 -4.45
CA GLY A 36 -3.61 -11.58 -4.82
C GLY A 36 -2.64 -10.46 -4.46
N LEU A 37 -1.83 -10.63 -3.40
CA LEU A 37 -0.77 -9.67 -3.04
C LEU A 37 0.40 -9.69 -4.04
N VAL A 38 0.90 -10.88 -4.39
CA VAL A 38 2.04 -10.98 -5.33
C VAL A 38 1.64 -10.65 -6.75
N ASP A 39 0.42 -11.02 -7.17
CA ASP A 39 -0.12 -10.65 -8.47
C ASP A 39 -0.24 -9.14 -8.56
N ALA A 40 -0.87 -8.48 -7.57
CA ALA A 40 -0.95 -7.02 -7.53
C ALA A 40 0.42 -6.35 -7.57
N ALA A 41 1.42 -6.86 -6.84
CA ALA A 41 2.73 -6.25 -6.82
C ALA A 41 3.50 -6.46 -8.14
N ALA A 42 3.37 -7.64 -8.75
CA ALA A 42 4.03 -7.97 -10.01
C ALA A 42 3.44 -7.21 -11.21
N THR A 43 2.10 -7.16 -11.32
CA THR A 43 1.40 -6.50 -12.43
C THR A 43 1.56 -4.98 -12.41
N THR A 44 1.73 -4.39 -11.23
CA THR A 44 1.81 -2.94 -11.04
C THR A 44 3.21 -2.43 -10.72
N ASN A 45 4.25 -3.26 -10.86
CA ASN A 45 5.63 -2.86 -10.50
C ASN A 45 5.67 -2.20 -9.11
N ALA A 46 5.02 -2.84 -8.12
CA ALA A 46 4.87 -2.27 -6.80
C ALA A 46 6.05 -2.60 -5.89
N TRP A 47 6.29 -1.71 -4.92
CA TRP A 47 7.03 -2.07 -3.72
C TRP A 47 6.08 -2.57 -2.64
N ILE A 48 6.47 -3.64 -1.94
CA ILE A 48 5.80 -4.10 -0.73
C ILE A 48 6.57 -3.60 0.49
N ILE A 49 5.91 -2.88 1.40
CA ILE A 49 6.51 -2.40 2.66
C ILE A 49 5.83 -3.09 3.84
N THR A 50 6.62 -3.65 4.74
CA THR A 50 6.16 -4.33 5.96
C THR A 50 7.01 -3.92 7.18
N THR A 51 6.77 -4.52 8.35
CA THR A 51 7.66 -4.36 9.52
C THR A 51 8.95 -5.19 9.44
N GLY A 52 9.05 -6.13 8.50
CA GLY A 52 10.22 -6.99 8.28
C GLY A 52 10.42 -8.12 9.30
N THR A 53 9.66 -8.14 10.39
CA THR A 53 9.83 -9.17 11.43
C THR A 53 9.16 -10.49 11.04
N ASN A 54 9.82 -11.62 11.28
CA ASN A 54 9.30 -12.97 11.05
C ASN A 54 8.22 -13.36 12.10
N ALA A 55 7.08 -12.66 12.08
CA ALA A 55 5.96 -12.93 12.97
C ALA A 55 4.63 -12.47 12.36
N GLY A 56 3.57 -13.24 12.65
CA GLY A 56 2.20 -12.91 12.26
C GLY A 56 2.06 -12.67 10.75
N VAL A 57 1.43 -11.55 10.36
CA VAL A 57 1.09 -11.26 8.96
C VAL A 57 2.30 -11.23 8.04
N VAL A 58 3.45 -10.80 8.55
CA VAL A 58 4.67 -10.69 7.74
C VAL A 58 5.21 -12.07 7.34
N GLN A 59 4.89 -13.12 8.10
CA GLN A 59 5.19 -14.51 7.69
C GLN A 59 4.41 -14.91 6.45
N GLU A 60 3.12 -14.56 6.40
CA GLU A 60 2.26 -14.83 5.24
C GLU A 60 2.75 -14.08 3.99
N VAL A 61 3.21 -12.83 4.17
CA VAL A 61 3.84 -12.06 3.07
C VAL A 61 5.14 -12.71 2.61
N GLY A 62 5.99 -13.14 3.54
CA GLY A 62 7.24 -13.83 3.22
C GLY A 62 7.03 -15.14 2.48
N GLU A 63 6.05 -15.94 2.92
CA GLU A 63 5.66 -17.19 2.26
C GLU A 63 5.11 -16.92 0.85
N ALA A 64 4.27 -15.90 0.67
CA ALA A 64 3.76 -15.49 -0.63
C ALA A 64 4.91 -15.16 -1.61
N LEU A 65 5.89 -14.36 -1.16
CA LEU A 65 7.05 -13.98 -1.94
C LEU A 65 7.93 -15.19 -2.29
N ASN A 66 8.13 -16.12 -1.36
CA ASN A 66 8.87 -17.34 -1.61
C ASN A 66 8.19 -18.22 -2.68
N ASN A 67 6.87 -18.38 -2.57
CA ASN A 67 6.08 -19.15 -3.53
C ASN A 67 6.11 -18.49 -4.92
N TYR A 68 5.94 -17.17 -4.98
CA TYR A 68 6.06 -16.40 -6.21
C TYR A 68 7.44 -16.56 -6.84
N ARG A 69 8.51 -16.39 -6.05
CA ARG A 69 9.88 -16.60 -6.53
C ARG A 69 10.07 -18.00 -7.06
N TYR A 70 9.59 -19.03 -6.37
CA TYR A 70 9.72 -20.41 -6.86
C TYR A 70 9.11 -20.60 -8.26
N ILE A 71 7.98 -19.94 -8.54
CA ILE A 71 7.29 -19.96 -9.83
C ILE A 71 8.04 -19.11 -10.87
N CYS A 72 8.43 -17.88 -10.50
CA CYS A 72 8.98 -16.87 -11.41
C CYS A 72 10.51 -16.87 -11.54
N ASN A 73 11.27 -17.63 -10.74
CA ASN A 73 12.75 -17.59 -10.71
C ASN A 73 13.39 -17.89 -12.06
N LYS A 74 12.67 -18.55 -12.97
CA LYS A 74 13.12 -18.78 -14.36
C LYS A 74 13.18 -17.49 -15.19
N GLN A 75 12.53 -16.42 -14.75
CA GLN A 75 12.41 -15.13 -15.44
C GLN A 75 13.21 -13.99 -14.77
N GLY A 76 13.85 -14.24 -13.61
CA GLY A 76 14.69 -13.24 -12.94
C GLY A 76 13.93 -12.04 -12.33
N LEU A 77 12.60 -12.12 -12.25
CA LEU A 77 11.73 -11.10 -11.66
C LEU A 77 11.62 -11.31 -10.15
N ASP A 78 12.05 -10.34 -9.36
CA ASP A 78 11.89 -10.32 -7.89
C ASP A 78 11.10 -9.07 -7.49
N ILE A 79 10.09 -9.25 -6.63
CA ILE A 79 9.25 -8.17 -6.14
C ILE A 79 9.99 -7.47 -5.00
N PRO A 80 10.27 -6.15 -5.10
CA PRO A 80 10.91 -5.42 -4.02
C PRO A 80 10.05 -5.42 -2.76
N CYS A 81 10.48 -6.17 -1.75
CA CYS A 81 9.87 -6.19 -0.43
C CYS A 81 10.83 -5.62 0.63
N ILE A 82 10.42 -4.52 1.27
CA ILE A 82 11.22 -3.71 2.19
C ILE A 82 10.64 -3.83 3.62
N GLY A 83 11.41 -4.39 4.52
CA GLY A 83 11.07 -4.49 5.95
C GLY A 83 11.59 -3.28 6.73
N ILE A 84 10.71 -2.52 7.36
CA ILE A 84 11.07 -1.36 8.20
C ILE A 84 10.79 -1.70 9.66
N GLY A 85 11.85 -1.90 10.46
CA GLY A 85 11.74 -2.38 11.83
C GLY A 85 12.69 -1.70 12.79
N SER A 86 12.51 -1.94 14.10
CA SER A 86 13.45 -1.48 15.13
C SER A 86 14.67 -2.41 15.20
N TRP A 87 15.85 -1.81 15.25
CA TRP A 87 17.12 -2.49 15.51
C TRP A 87 17.09 -3.24 16.84
N ASN A 88 16.56 -2.63 17.89
CA ASN A 88 16.58 -3.19 19.24
C ASN A 88 15.53 -4.30 19.44
N TYR A 89 14.42 -4.23 18.72
CA TYR A 89 13.42 -5.31 18.66
C TYR A 89 13.89 -6.52 17.84
N THR A 90 14.87 -6.33 16.96
CA THR A 90 15.42 -7.40 16.12
C THR A 90 16.23 -8.38 16.98
N ALA A 91 15.82 -9.64 16.99
CA ALA A 91 16.55 -10.71 17.65
C ALA A 91 17.91 -10.93 16.97
N ASP A 92 18.94 -11.26 17.76
CA ASP A 92 20.29 -11.51 17.24
C ASP A 92 20.91 -10.36 16.40
N ASN A 93 20.40 -9.13 16.56
CA ASN A 93 20.86 -7.93 15.85
C ASN A 93 22.38 -7.70 15.94
N LYS A 94 23.03 -8.07 17.04
CA LYS A 94 24.49 -8.00 17.21
C LYS A 94 25.29 -8.75 16.14
N GLN A 95 24.71 -9.79 15.51
CA GLN A 95 25.35 -10.51 14.39
C GLN A 95 25.48 -9.63 13.13
N LEU A 96 24.68 -8.57 13.03
CA LEU A 96 24.64 -7.64 11.91
C LEU A 96 25.54 -6.41 12.12
N GLU A 97 26.14 -6.24 13.30
CA GLU A 97 27.04 -5.11 13.59
C GLU A 97 28.35 -5.23 12.82
N ILE A 98 28.74 -4.16 12.14
CA ILE A 98 30.01 -4.08 11.41
C ILE A 98 30.98 -3.26 12.26
N THR A 99 31.81 -3.97 13.03
CA THR A 99 32.80 -3.33 13.91
C THR A 99 34.06 -2.87 13.17
N ASN A 100 34.29 -3.34 11.94
CA ASN A 100 35.40 -2.92 11.10
C ASN A 100 34.90 -2.40 9.74
N PRO A 101 35.13 -1.11 9.40
CA PRO A 101 34.72 -0.52 8.13
C PRO A 101 35.25 -1.26 6.89
N ALA A 102 36.41 -1.94 6.99
CA ALA A 102 36.95 -2.77 5.91
C ALA A 102 36.07 -3.99 5.60
N ASN A 103 35.23 -4.42 6.54
CA ASN A 103 34.26 -5.51 6.37
C ASN A 103 32.87 -4.99 5.92
N SER A 104 32.73 -3.70 5.61
CA SER A 104 31.47 -3.11 5.15
C SER A 104 30.94 -3.69 3.84
N THR A 105 31.73 -4.47 3.10
CA THR A 105 31.32 -5.13 1.85
C THR A 105 31.10 -6.64 1.99
N ARG A 106 31.36 -7.22 3.17
CA ARG A 106 31.19 -8.65 3.43
C ARG A 106 29.75 -8.99 3.77
N ILE A 107 29.25 -10.09 3.20
CA ILE A 107 27.96 -10.69 3.56
C ILE A 107 28.04 -11.12 5.02
N GLN A 108 27.10 -10.68 5.83
CA GLN A 108 26.95 -11.14 7.21
C GLN A 108 25.98 -12.31 7.27
N SER A 109 26.39 -13.39 7.92
CA SER A 109 25.52 -14.52 8.19
C SER A 109 24.62 -14.18 9.38
N TYR A 110 23.31 -14.22 9.16
CA TYR A 110 22.31 -14.06 10.20
C TYR A 110 21.74 -15.42 10.58
N ILE A 111 22.17 -15.96 11.72
CA ILE A 111 21.77 -17.29 12.17
C ILE A 111 20.61 -17.13 13.16
N VAL A 112 19.45 -17.66 12.79
CA VAL A 112 18.25 -17.67 13.63
C VAL A 112 18.46 -18.66 14.78
N ARG A 113 18.45 -18.14 16.01
CA ARG A 113 18.52 -18.93 17.25
C ARG A 113 17.15 -18.93 17.93
N LYS A 114 17.07 -19.45 19.16
CA LYS A 114 15.85 -19.35 19.96
C LYS A 114 15.58 -17.87 20.26
N SER A 115 14.44 -17.36 19.79
CA SER A 115 14.11 -15.93 19.96
C SER A 115 14.06 -15.53 21.45
N PRO A 116 14.78 -14.47 21.85
CA PRO A 116 14.62 -13.88 23.18
C PRO A 116 13.18 -13.40 23.42
N LYS A 117 12.74 -13.40 24.68
CA LYS A 117 11.42 -12.86 25.04
C LYS A 117 11.32 -11.40 24.59
N GLY A 118 10.26 -11.07 23.86
CA GLY A 118 10.00 -9.70 23.40
C GLY A 118 10.84 -9.25 22.21
N LYS A 119 11.55 -10.15 21.51
CA LYS A 119 12.24 -9.87 20.26
C LYS A 119 11.74 -10.80 19.15
N CYS A 120 11.90 -10.37 17.90
CA CYS A 120 11.56 -11.15 16.71
C CYS A 120 12.72 -11.17 15.72
N HIS A 121 12.91 -12.30 15.03
CA HIS A 121 13.88 -12.40 13.95
C HIS A 121 13.43 -11.64 12.70
N LEU A 122 14.36 -11.35 11.80
CA LEU A 122 14.04 -10.84 10.47
C LEU A 122 13.41 -11.94 9.61
N GLU A 123 12.49 -11.55 8.73
CA GLU A 123 11.82 -12.47 7.79
C GLU A 123 12.75 -12.80 6.60
N PRO A 124 13.06 -14.07 6.34
CA PRO A 124 14.10 -14.45 5.38
C PRO A 124 13.79 -14.15 3.91
N ASN A 125 12.52 -13.97 3.55
CA ASN A 125 12.07 -13.77 2.17
C ASN A 125 11.91 -12.29 1.78
N HIS A 126 12.22 -11.35 2.67
CA HIS A 126 12.31 -9.94 2.32
C HIS A 126 13.57 -9.64 1.50
N THR A 127 13.47 -8.69 0.58
CA THR A 127 14.60 -8.31 -0.29
C THR A 127 15.51 -7.27 0.38
N HIS A 128 14.94 -6.38 1.19
CA HIS A 128 15.63 -5.25 1.79
C HIS A 128 15.11 -4.99 3.20
N PHE A 129 15.97 -4.39 4.03
CA PHE A 129 15.63 -4.02 5.39
C PHE A 129 16.15 -2.63 5.72
N LEU A 130 15.35 -1.90 6.50
CA LEU A 130 15.69 -0.65 7.16
C LEU A 130 15.52 -0.86 8.66
N LEU A 131 16.64 -0.96 9.38
CA LEU A 131 16.63 -1.17 10.82
C LEU A 131 16.90 0.15 11.52
N PHE A 132 15.92 0.60 12.29
CA PHE A 132 15.94 1.90 12.95
C PHE A 132 16.39 1.77 14.40
N ASP A 133 17.36 2.60 14.81
CA ASP A 133 17.81 2.73 16.18
C ASP A 133 17.60 4.17 16.68
N ASP A 134 16.65 4.36 17.60
CA ASP A 134 16.40 5.62 18.30
C ASP A 134 17.06 5.69 19.69
N GLY A 135 17.73 4.62 20.13
CA GLY A 135 18.27 4.48 21.48
C GLY A 135 17.24 4.54 22.60
N LYS A 136 15.93 4.53 22.29
CA LYS A 136 14.82 4.69 23.25
C LYS A 136 13.78 3.57 23.16
N ASP A 137 13.84 2.74 22.14
CA ASP A 137 12.98 1.58 21.89
C ASP A 137 11.48 1.90 21.82
N ASP A 138 11.11 3.12 21.38
CA ASP A 138 9.69 3.50 21.28
C ASP A 138 9.10 2.97 19.96
N PRO A 139 8.13 2.05 19.99
CA PRO A 139 7.48 1.53 18.78
C PRO A 139 6.80 2.62 17.94
N ASN A 140 6.38 3.73 18.55
CA ASN A 140 5.74 4.83 17.83
C ASN A 140 6.72 5.56 16.90
N ASN A 141 8.02 5.57 17.23
CA ASN A 141 9.04 6.20 16.39
C ASN A 141 9.22 5.43 15.08
N VAL A 142 9.20 4.09 15.13
CA VAL A 142 9.26 3.24 13.93
C VAL A 142 8.05 3.48 13.03
N LEU A 143 6.84 3.55 13.61
CA LEU A 143 5.63 3.83 12.86
C LEU A 143 5.66 5.23 12.22
N SER A 144 6.18 6.23 12.95
CA SER A 144 6.36 7.58 12.44
C SER A 144 7.35 7.63 11.29
N LEU A 145 8.49 6.96 11.42
CA LEU A 145 9.52 6.88 10.39
C LEU A 145 9.01 6.14 9.15
N ARG A 146 8.29 5.03 9.31
CA ARG A 146 7.67 4.29 8.20
C ARG A 146 6.79 5.21 7.36
N ALA A 147 5.86 5.93 7.98
CA ALA A 147 4.99 6.87 7.27
C ALA A 147 5.79 7.94 6.50
N ARG A 148 6.87 8.47 7.10
CA ARG A 148 7.74 9.46 6.44
C ARG A 148 8.52 8.88 5.25
N ILE A 149 8.97 7.63 5.35
CA ILE A 149 9.65 6.92 4.26
C ILE A 149 8.68 6.63 3.11
N GLU A 150 7.47 6.17 3.43
CA GLU A 150 6.41 5.94 2.44
C GLU A 150 6.08 7.24 1.69
N MET A 151 5.85 8.34 2.41
CA MET A 151 5.57 9.66 1.81
C MET A 151 6.71 10.18 0.93
N ARG A 152 7.97 10.02 1.36
CA ARG A 152 9.13 10.42 0.55
C ARG A 152 9.36 9.53 -0.66
N SER A 153 9.03 8.24 -0.56
CA SER A 153 9.09 7.31 -1.70
C SER A 153 8.03 7.66 -2.74
N ARG A 154 6.93 8.30 -2.31
CA ARG A 154 5.87 8.81 -3.18
C ARG A 154 6.24 10.09 -3.93
N ASP A 155 6.95 11.01 -3.30
CA ASP A 155 7.38 12.28 -3.89
C ASP A 155 8.87 12.56 -3.56
N PRO A 156 9.79 12.33 -4.53
CA PRO A 156 11.22 12.54 -4.32
C PRO A 156 11.59 14.02 -4.13
N ASN A 157 10.70 14.96 -4.52
CA ASN A 157 10.93 16.40 -4.38
C ASN A 157 10.72 16.89 -2.94
N LEU A 158 10.13 16.09 -2.05
CA LEU A 158 10.03 16.42 -0.64
C LEU A 158 11.43 16.67 -0.05
N ALA A 159 11.50 17.37 1.09
CA ALA A 159 12.78 17.61 1.76
C ALA A 159 13.41 16.28 2.23
N PRO A 160 14.74 16.11 2.12
CA PRO A 160 15.44 14.98 2.70
C PRO A 160 15.12 14.82 4.18
N LEU A 161 15.09 13.57 4.66
CA LEU A 161 14.89 13.27 6.09
C LEU A 161 16.18 13.64 6.85
N SER A 162 16.35 14.93 7.18
CA SER A 162 17.59 15.50 7.73
C SER A 162 18.00 14.98 9.10
N ASP A 163 17.04 14.44 9.85
CA ASP A 163 17.21 13.77 11.13
C ASP A 163 17.56 12.28 10.99
N VAL A 164 17.43 11.71 9.79
CA VAL A 164 17.68 10.30 9.49
C VAL A 164 19.08 10.14 8.91
N HIS A 165 20.01 9.58 9.69
CA HIS A 165 21.38 9.31 9.24
C HIS A 165 21.51 7.86 8.82
N GLN A 166 21.97 7.63 7.59
CA GLN A 166 22.18 6.30 7.05
C GLN A 166 23.57 5.78 7.47
N ILE A 167 23.62 4.66 8.20
CA ILE A 167 24.84 3.90 8.47
C ILE A 167 24.78 2.60 7.64
N GLY A 168 25.31 2.64 6.42
CA GLY A 168 25.53 1.44 5.58
C GLY A 168 25.21 1.62 4.09
N TYR A 169 26.05 1.07 3.21
CA TYR A 169 25.92 1.09 1.74
C TYR A 169 25.76 -0.34 1.19
N ARG A 170 25.10 -0.51 0.03
CA ARG A 170 25.00 -1.80 -0.71
C ARG A 170 25.91 -1.78 -1.95
N SER A 171 26.47 -2.94 -2.30
CA SER A 171 27.01 -3.25 -3.63
C SER A 171 26.50 -4.64 -4.08
N LYS A 172 26.27 -4.85 -5.38
CA LYS A 172 25.63 -6.05 -5.98
C LYS A 172 26.67 -7.18 -6.17
N THR A 173 26.41 -8.41 -5.72
CA THR A 173 27.22 -9.61 -6.08
C THR A 173 26.35 -10.86 -6.23
N GLU A 174 26.80 -11.83 -7.02
CA GLU A 174 26.06 -13.02 -7.51
C GLU A 174 25.53 -14.01 -6.44
N ASN A 175 25.98 -13.95 -5.18
CA ASN A 175 25.79 -15.03 -4.19
C ASN A 175 24.89 -14.71 -2.98
N GLY A 176 23.83 -13.90 -3.14
CA GLY A 176 22.76 -13.78 -2.15
C GLY A 176 22.46 -12.38 -1.59
N ILE A 177 21.51 -12.31 -0.65
CA ILE A 177 20.93 -11.08 -0.09
C ILE A 177 21.90 -10.46 0.94
N ARG A 178 22.34 -9.21 0.70
CA ARG A 178 23.17 -8.40 1.63
C ARG A 178 22.26 -7.55 2.53
N LEU A 179 22.33 -7.76 3.84
CA LEU A 179 21.72 -6.91 4.86
C LEU A 179 22.73 -5.85 5.32
N GLN A 180 22.51 -4.58 4.96
CA GLN A 180 23.35 -3.46 5.42
C GLN A 180 22.57 -2.14 5.38
N GLY A 181 22.04 -1.74 6.53
CA GLY A 181 21.37 -0.46 6.71
C GLY A 181 20.87 -0.31 8.14
N LEU A 182 21.77 0.10 9.04
CA LEU A 182 21.37 0.67 10.31
C LEU A 182 21.05 2.15 10.04
N ILE A 183 19.83 2.58 10.33
CA ILE A 183 19.46 3.98 10.29
C ILE A 183 19.48 4.49 11.73
N THR A 184 20.34 5.48 12.00
CA THR A 184 20.44 6.12 13.32
C THR A 184 19.98 7.57 13.23
N THR A 185 19.25 8.09 14.20
CA THR A 185 18.92 9.53 14.27
C THR A 185 19.84 10.25 15.27
N GLN A 186 21.00 10.73 14.84
CA GLN A 186 21.76 11.76 15.60
C GLN A 186 22.36 12.82 14.67
N SER A 187 22.13 14.09 15.00
CA SER A 187 22.50 15.24 14.18
C SER A 187 24.01 15.38 14.00
N THR A 188 24.43 15.57 12.75
CA THR A 188 25.39 16.61 12.33
C THR A 188 25.34 16.78 10.82
N HIS A 189 25.52 18.02 10.37
CA HIS A 189 25.36 18.48 8.99
C HIS A 189 26.27 17.76 7.99
N THR A 190 25.73 17.36 6.83
CA THR A 190 26.45 17.46 5.56
C THR A 190 25.49 17.78 4.40
N ASN A 191 25.94 18.72 3.56
CA ASN A 191 25.34 19.10 2.29
C ASN A 191 25.60 18.01 1.24
N THR A 192 24.58 17.65 0.46
CA THR A 192 24.78 17.05 -0.87
C THR A 192 23.74 17.55 -1.86
N MET A 193 24.25 17.89 -3.04
CA MET A 193 23.58 18.42 -4.23
C MET A 193 22.40 17.54 -4.72
N PRO A 194 21.37 18.13 -5.34
CA PRO A 194 20.29 17.36 -5.95
C PRO A 194 20.75 16.77 -7.28
N LEU A 195 20.50 15.47 -7.46
CA LEU A 195 20.51 14.83 -8.77
C LEU A 195 19.18 15.11 -9.47
N SER A 196 19.24 15.26 -10.79
CA SER A 196 18.09 15.56 -11.66
C SER A 196 16.95 14.57 -11.44
N PRO A 197 15.68 15.03 -11.41
CA PRO A 197 14.53 14.15 -11.22
C PRO A 197 14.46 13.13 -12.36
N VAL A 198 14.19 11.87 -12.01
CA VAL A 198 13.60 10.92 -12.96
C VAL A 198 12.16 11.37 -13.16
N GLU A 199 11.75 11.61 -14.40
CA GLU A 199 10.37 12.03 -14.67
C GLU A 199 9.40 10.96 -14.15
N PRO A 200 8.44 11.34 -13.30
CA PRO A 200 7.47 10.39 -12.79
C PRO A 200 6.59 9.85 -13.92
N VAL A 201 6.13 8.60 -13.75
CA VAL A 201 5.20 7.92 -14.68
C VAL A 201 3.83 8.61 -14.76
N TRP A 202 3.58 9.53 -13.83
CA TRP A 202 2.39 10.34 -13.68
C TRP A 202 2.75 11.82 -13.63
N ASP A 203 1.79 12.72 -13.87
CA ASP A 203 1.84 14.12 -13.40
C ASP A 203 1.38 14.25 -11.92
N THR A 204 1.03 13.14 -11.25
CA THR A 204 0.47 13.09 -9.89
C THR A 204 1.50 12.81 -8.79
N PRO A 205 1.24 12.05 -7.71
CA PRO A 205 2.32 11.32 -7.02
C PRO A 205 2.14 9.78 -7.01
N ILE A 206 3.16 8.97 -6.65
CA ILE A 206 3.04 7.49 -6.63
C ILE A 206 1.96 7.13 -5.61
N PRO A 207 0.92 6.37 -5.98
CA PRO A 207 -0.11 5.97 -5.04
C PRO A 207 0.48 5.06 -3.95
N ILE A 208 -0.01 5.26 -2.72
CA ILE A 208 0.25 4.38 -1.57
C ILE A 208 -1.09 3.78 -1.18
N VAL A 209 -1.13 2.48 -0.94
CA VAL A 209 -2.30 1.76 -0.42
C VAL A 209 -1.88 0.92 0.77
N MET A 210 -2.67 0.95 1.84
CA MET A 210 -2.47 0.09 2.99
C MET A 210 -3.33 -1.16 2.87
N VAL A 211 -2.77 -2.33 3.14
CA VAL A 211 -3.53 -3.58 3.27
C VAL A 211 -3.52 -3.97 4.76
N LEU A 212 -4.70 -3.99 5.36
CA LEU A 212 -4.92 -4.42 6.73
C LEU A 212 -5.37 -5.89 6.74
N LEU A 213 -4.53 -6.74 7.32
CA LEU A 213 -4.80 -8.15 7.55
C LEU A 213 -4.74 -8.42 9.05
N GLU A 214 -5.82 -8.94 9.61
CA GLU A 214 -5.93 -9.18 11.04
C GLU A 214 -5.59 -7.89 11.86
N GLY A 215 -4.80 -7.97 12.92
CA GLY A 215 -4.26 -6.83 13.66
C GLY A 215 -4.62 -6.79 15.13
N GLY A 216 -4.03 -5.83 15.84
CA GLY A 216 -4.35 -5.51 17.24
C GLY A 216 -4.44 -4.01 17.45
N ALA A 217 -4.28 -3.53 18.68
CA ALA A 217 -4.41 -2.11 19.02
C ALA A 217 -3.45 -1.21 18.22
N SER A 218 -2.19 -1.64 18.07
CA SER A 218 -1.21 -0.90 17.27
C SER A 218 -1.59 -0.82 15.78
N SER A 219 -2.27 -1.84 15.25
CA SER A 219 -2.80 -1.84 13.89
C SER A 219 -3.92 -0.82 13.74
N LEU A 220 -4.82 -0.68 14.72
CA LEU A 220 -5.84 0.37 14.73
C LEU A 220 -5.23 1.78 14.77
N ASN A 221 -4.20 2.01 15.58
CA ASN A 221 -3.48 3.29 15.59
C ASN A 221 -2.87 3.60 14.22
N THR A 222 -2.31 2.59 13.56
CA THR A 222 -1.74 2.69 12.21
C THR A 222 -2.81 3.05 11.18
N VAL A 223 -3.98 2.41 11.25
CA VAL A 223 -5.16 2.70 10.42
C VAL A 223 -5.63 4.13 10.64
N SER A 224 -5.79 4.58 11.88
CA SER A 224 -6.21 5.96 12.16
C SER A 224 -5.25 6.99 11.60
N LYS A 225 -3.94 6.75 11.71
CA LYS A 225 -2.94 7.65 11.17
C LYS A 225 -2.99 7.68 9.64
N ALA A 226 -3.05 6.52 9.00
CA ALA A 226 -3.15 6.41 7.55
C ALA A 226 -4.40 7.10 6.99
N LEU A 227 -5.56 6.94 7.62
CA LEU A 227 -6.80 7.63 7.21
C LEU A 227 -6.71 9.15 7.36
N LYS A 228 -6.12 9.65 8.45
CA LYS A 228 -5.89 11.09 8.66
C LYS A 228 -4.94 11.67 7.61
N GLU A 229 -4.02 10.86 7.08
CA GLU A 229 -3.12 11.20 5.98
C GLU A 229 -3.75 10.95 4.58
N ASN A 230 -5.04 10.60 4.51
CA ASN A 230 -5.78 10.26 3.28
C ASN A 230 -5.17 9.09 2.49
N THR A 231 -4.58 8.12 3.18
CA THR A 231 -4.08 6.88 2.57
C THR A 231 -5.22 5.89 2.43
N PRO A 232 -5.53 5.39 1.21
CA PRO A 232 -6.53 4.34 1.03
C PRO A 232 -6.13 3.05 1.77
N ILE A 233 -7.11 2.39 2.36
CA ILE A 233 -6.95 1.16 3.14
C ILE A 233 -7.86 0.08 2.57
N VAL A 234 -7.28 -1.06 2.21
CA VAL A 234 -7.98 -2.31 1.93
C VAL A 234 -8.01 -3.15 3.19
N VAL A 235 -9.19 -3.44 3.69
CA VAL A 235 -9.41 -4.26 4.89
C VAL A 235 -9.83 -5.66 4.45
N VAL A 236 -9.05 -6.67 4.82
CA VAL A 236 -9.37 -8.07 4.48
C VAL A 236 -10.37 -8.60 5.52
N LYS A 237 -11.65 -8.70 5.15
CA LYS A 237 -12.71 -9.20 6.01
C LYS A 237 -12.52 -10.70 6.30
N GLU A 238 -12.92 -11.12 7.49
CA GLU A 238 -12.77 -12.47 8.07
C GLU A 238 -11.32 -12.88 8.31
N SER A 239 -10.38 -11.93 8.27
CA SER A 239 -8.99 -12.18 8.67
C SER A 239 -8.80 -12.10 10.19
N GLY A 240 -9.80 -11.63 10.93
CA GLY A 240 -9.80 -11.62 12.39
C GLY A 240 -9.52 -10.25 13.02
N ARG A 241 -9.74 -10.19 14.33
CA ARG A 241 -9.33 -9.10 15.23
C ARG A 241 -9.61 -7.69 14.66
N ALA A 242 -8.58 -6.85 14.52
CA ALA A 242 -8.72 -5.45 14.12
C ALA A 242 -9.33 -5.27 12.73
N ALA A 243 -8.99 -6.12 11.75
CA ALA A 243 -9.55 -6.06 10.40
C ALA A 243 -11.08 -6.26 10.41
N ASP A 244 -11.57 -7.29 11.10
CA ASP A 244 -13.01 -7.57 11.19
C ASP A 244 -13.75 -6.47 11.93
N PHE A 245 -13.11 -5.88 12.93
CA PHE A 245 -13.66 -4.74 13.64
C PHE A 245 -13.81 -3.50 12.76
N VAL A 246 -12.77 -3.16 11.97
CA VAL A 246 -12.86 -2.05 11.01
C VAL A 246 -13.91 -2.34 9.94
N ALA A 247 -13.98 -3.57 9.44
CA ALA A 247 -15.01 -3.98 8.47
C ALA A 247 -16.42 -3.83 9.03
N TYR A 248 -16.65 -4.28 10.27
CA TYR A 248 -17.92 -4.09 10.96
C TYR A 248 -18.29 -2.60 11.06
N LEU A 249 -17.36 -1.75 11.50
CA LEU A 249 -17.62 -0.31 11.65
C LEU A 249 -17.96 0.36 10.32
N TYR A 250 -17.22 0.01 9.27
CA TYR A 250 -17.50 0.52 7.93
C TYR A 250 -18.91 0.15 7.46
N GLU A 251 -19.32 -1.11 7.64
CA GLU A 251 -20.67 -1.58 7.28
C GLU A 251 -21.76 -0.88 8.11
N TYR A 252 -21.52 -0.70 9.41
CA TYR A 252 -22.42 0.04 10.30
C TYR A 252 -22.63 1.48 9.85
N PHE A 253 -21.55 2.22 9.54
CA PHE A 253 -21.64 3.60 9.07
C PHE A 253 -22.19 3.72 7.65
N SER A 254 -22.01 2.70 6.82
CA SER A 254 -22.60 2.66 5.48
C SER A 254 -24.12 2.49 5.54
N ASN A 255 -24.62 1.58 6.39
CA ASN A 255 -26.05 1.30 6.54
C ASN A 255 -26.83 2.44 7.22
N THR A 256 -26.20 3.15 8.17
CA THR A 256 -26.83 4.28 8.87
C THR A 256 -27.01 5.51 7.98
N ASN A 257 -26.13 5.72 6.99
CA ASN A 257 -26.29 6.82 6.02
C ASN A 257 -27.44 6.56 5.03
N ASN A 258 -27.69 5.31 4.65
CA ASN A 258 -28.77 4.96 3.72
C ASN A 258 -30.19 5.19 4.30
N HIS A 259 -30.36 5.09 5.62
CA HIS A 259 -31.65 5.36 6.28
C HIS A 259 -31.95 6.85 6.52
N ALA A 260 -30.98 7.75 6.30
CA ALA A 260 -31.20 9.18 6.45
C ALA A 260 -31.88 9.80 5.20
N THR A 261 -31.72 9.18 4.02
CA THR A 261 -32.26 9.69 2.75
C THR A 261 -33.73 9.32 2.51
N ASP A 262 -34.29 8.35 3.21
CA ASP A 262 -35.69 7.90 3.04
C ASP A 262 -36.71 8.70 3.88
N LYS A 263 -36.28 9.71 4.66
CA LYS A 263 -37.16 10.46 5.58
C LYS A 263 -37.65 11.82 5.07
N GLU A 264 -37.37 12.20 3.83
CA GLU A 264 -37.81 13.51 3.27
C GLU A 264 -39.23 13.53 2.68
N GLN A 265 -40.00 12.44 2.78
CA GLN A 265 -41.41 12.43 2.37
C GLN A 265 -42.33 12.08 3.55
N HIS A 266 -42.42 12.96 4.55
CA HIS A 266 -43.63 13.29 5.32
C HIS A 266 -43.25 14.01 6.63
N PRO A 267 -43.69 15.26 6.86
CA PRO A 267 -43.50 15.93 8.14
C PRO A 267 -44.66 15.58 9.06
N THR A 268 -44.44 14.72 10.05
CA THR A 268 -45.27 14.74 11.26
C THR A 268 -44.42 14.92 12.50
N SER A 269 -44.80 15.96 13.21
CA SER A 269 -44.24 16.54 14.41
C SER A 269 -44.08 15.50 15.52
N THR A 270 -42.88 15.32 16.05
CA THR A 270 -42.61 15.32 17.49
C THR A 270 -41.12 15.60 17.70
N THR A 271 -40.84 16.73 18.31
CA THR A 271 -39.53 17.13 18.83
C THR A 271 -39.11 16.19 19.96
N ASN A 272 -37.95 15.54 19.85
CA ASN A 272 -36.82 15.73 20.76
C ASN A 272 -35.63 14.82 20.40
N SER A 273 -34.51 15.50 20.09
CA SER A 273 -33.11 15.05 20.11
C SER A 273 -32.73 13.72 19.45
N CYS A 274 -32.64 13.70 18.11
CA CYS A 274 -31.74 12.78 17.41
C CYS A 274 -30.31 13.37 17.43
N ALA A 275 -29.73 13.49 18.62
CA ALA A 275 -28.31 13.76 18.78
C ALA A 275 -27.60 12.40 18.88
N GLN A 276 -26.68 12.12 17.95
CA GLN A 276 -25.64 11.10 18.02
C GLN A 276 -26.04 9.77 18.69
N ARG A 277 -26.56 8.80 17.91
CA ARG A 277 -26.50 7.40 18.36
C ARG A 277 -25.03 7.00 18.49
N GLN A 278 -24.54 7.01 19.72
CA GLN A 278 -23.28 6.38 20.10
C GLN A 278 -23.35 4.89 19.73
N PRO A 279 -22.24 4.24 19.37
CA PRO A 279 -22.21 2.80 19.12
C PRO A 279 -22.78 2.04 20.33
N SER A 280 -23.66 1.06 20.08
CA SER A 280 -24.35 0.29 21.14
C SER A 280 -23.36 -0.40 22.07
N ASP A 281 -23.79 -0.83 23.26
CA ASP A 281 -22.93 -1.62 24.18
C ASP A 281 -22.33 -2.85 23.49
N ASP A 282 -23.04 -3.45 22.53
CA ASP A 282 -22.57 -4.55 21.67
C ASP A 282 -21.34 -4.19 20.83
N MET A 283 -21.21 -2.94 20.39
CA MET A 283 -20.05 -2.44 19.63
C MET A 283 -18.80 -2.39 20.48
N SER A 284 -18.95 -1.95 21.73
CA SER A 284 -17.87 -1.96 22.71
C SER A 284 -17.44 -3.39 22.99
N VAL A 285 -18.37 -4.33 23.13
CA VAL A 285 -18.07 -5.76 23.31
C VAL A 285 -17.32 -6.34 22.09
N LEU A 286 -17.74 -6.01 20.87
CA LEU A 286 -17.04 -6.42 19.64
C LEU A 286 -15.63 -5.82 19.54
N PHE A 287 -15.44 -4.55 19.91
CA PHE A 287 -14.13 -3.91 20.03
C PHE A 287 -13.22 -4.65 21.01
N TYR A 288 -13.71 -4.91 22.24
CA TYR A 288 -12.92 -5.61 23.25
C TYR A 288 -12.57 -7.04 22.85
N ARG A 289 -13.45 -7.73 22.13
CA ARG A 289 -13.18 -9.07 21.57
C ARG A 289 -12.17 -9.02 20.42
N ALA A 290 -12.25 -8.00 19.56
CA ALA A 290 -11.36 -7.85 18.41
C ALA A 290 -9.90 -7.61 18.82
N ILE A 291 -9.65 -6.93 19.94
CA ILE A 291 -8.30 -6.42 20.23
C ILE A 291 -7.52 -7.32 21.21
N ASP A 292 -8.12 -8.40 21.75
CA ASP A 292 -7.47 -9.34 22.71
C ASP A 292 -6.60 -8.61 23.75
N MET A 293 -7.21 -7.64 24.44
CA MET A 293 -6.46 -6.63 25.19
C MET A 293 -6.18 -7.04 26.63
N LYS A 294 -4.89 -7.06 26.98
CA LYS A 294 -4.41 -7.01 28.37
C LYS A 294 -4.50 -5.61 28.99
N HIS A 295 -4.78 -4.56 28.21
CA HIS A 295 -4.85 -3.17 28.68
C HIS A 295 -6.06 -2.43 28.07
N PRO A 296 -6.94 -1.80 28.86
CA PRO A 296 -8.11 -1.09 28.32
C PRO A 296 -7.70 0.18 27.56
N ILE A 297 -8.21 0.34 26.33
CA ILE A 297 -8.18 1.61 25.61
C ILE A 297 -9.15 2.58 26.29
N SER A 298 -8.81 3.86 26.38
CA SER A 298 -9.69 4.87 26.97
C SER A 298 -10.95 5.02 26.10
N SER A 299 -12.12 5.22 26.73
CA SER A 299 -13.37 5.48 26.01
C SER A 299 -13.24 6.66 25.02
N LYS A 300 -12.34 7.61 25.32
CA LYS A 300 -11.99 8.71 24.43
C LYS A 300 -11.32 8.24 23.13
N ASP A 301 -10.28 7.41 23.23
CA ASP A 301 -9.50 6.95 22.06
C ASP A 301 -10.37 6.09 21.12
N LEU A 302 -11.30 5.34 21.69
CA LEU A 302 -12.28 4.53 20.95
C LEU A 302 -13.29 5.41 20.19
N ASN A 303 -13.78 6.49 20.81
CA ASN A 303 -14.65 7.46 20.13
C ASN A 303 -13.91 8.21 19.02
N ASP A 304 -12.66 8.62 19.28
CA ASP A 304 -11.80 9.25 18.26
C ASP A 304 -11.58 8.31 17.07
N PHE A 305 -11.47 7.00 17.32
CA PHE A 305 -11.38 5.98 16.27
C PHE A 305 -12.66 5.90 15.43
N TYR A 306 -13.83 5.87 16.09
CA TYR A 306 -15.14 5.87 15.42
C TYR A 306 -15.32 7.08 14.51
N ASP A 307 -15.03 8.28 15.03
CA ASP A 307 -15.09 9.51 14.26
C ASP A 307 -14.12 9.48 13.08
N THR A 308 -12.91 8.93 13.28
CA THR A 308 -11.93 8.79 12.20
C THR A 308 -12.45 7.93 11.04
N ILE A 309 -13.00 6.72 11.33
CA ILE A 309 -13.58 5.83 10.32
C ILE A 309 -14.78 6.49 9.64
N ARG A 310 -15.66 7.13 10.42
CA ARG A 310 -16.86 7.80 9.91
C ARG A 310 -16.51 8.93 8.94
N THR A 311 -15.53 9.77 9.28
CA THR A 311 -15.11 10.91 8.47
C THR A 311 -14.37 10.49 7.19
N HIS A 312 -13.58 9.42 7.25
CA HIS A 312 -12.71 8.99 6.14
C HIS A 312 -13.20 7.72 5.43
N LYS A 313 -14.50 7.41 5.51
CA LYS A 313 -15.09 6.18 4.95
C LYS A 313 -14.75 5.95 3.47
N GLU A 314 -14.64 7.02 2.67
CA GLU A 314 -14.34 6.95 1.23
C GLU A 314 -12.93 6.39 0.93
N PHE A 315 -12.04 6.37 1.92
CA PHE A 315 -10.70 5.78 1.82
C PHE A 315 -10.64 4.34 2.32
N VAL A 316 -11.75 3.78 2.82
CA VAL A 316 -11.81 2.39 3.31
C VAL A 316 -12.49 1.52 2.27
N THR A 317 -11.83 0.45 1.86
CA THR A 317 -12.38 -0.57 0.95
C THR A 317 -12.37 -1.91 1.67
N ILE A 318 -13.53 -2.57 1.75
CA ILE A 318 -13.66 -3.88 2.41
C ILE A 318 -13.51 -4.98 1.36
N PHE A 319 -12.44 -5.77 1.47
CA PHE A 319 -12.26 -6.94 0.63
C PHE A 319 -12.88 -8.15 1.33
N ASN A 320 -13.94 -8.70 0.73
CA ASN A 320 -14.57 -9.94 1.15
C ASN A 320 -14.40 -10.99 0.05
N PHE A 321 -13.57 -12.00 0.30
CA PHE A 321 -13.26 -13.06 -0.68
C PHE A 321 -14.43 -14.03 -0.94
N ASN A 322 -15.48 -14.01 -0.11
CA ASN A 322 -16.69 -14.80 -0.31
C ASN A 322 -17.76 -14.07 -1.15
N SER A 323 -17.58 -12.78 -1.42
CA SER A 323 -18.52 -12.02 -2.24
C SER A 323 -18.13 -12.05 -3.71
N GLU A 324 -19.09 -11.77 -4.60
CA GLU A 324 -18.80 -11.56 -6.03
C GLU A 324 -18.08 -10.23 -6.29
N GLN A 325 -17.88 -9.41 -5.26
CA GLN A 325 -17.15 -8.15 -5.38
C GLN A 325 -15.66 -8.44 -5.65
N HIS A 326 -15.04 -7.61 -6.48
CA HIS A 326 -13.62 -7.72 -6.85
C HIS A 326 -13.23 -9.07 -7.49
N ASN A 327 -14.18 -9.83 -8.05
CA ASN A 327 -13.95 -11.16 -8.64
C ASN A 327 -13.22 -12.15 -7.70
N GLY A 328 -13.30 -11.94 -6.38
CA GLY A 328 -12.54 -12.73 -5.40
C GLY A 328 -11.03 -12.44 -5.36
N ASN A 329 -10.54 -11.43 -6.07
CA ASN A 329 -9.12 -11.08 -6.17
C ASN A 329 -8.77 -9.83 -5.35
N LEU A 330 -7.74 -9.94 -4.52
CA LEU A 330 -7.27 -8.82 -3.70
C LEU A 330 -6.75 -7.65 -4.55
N GLU A 331 -6.13 -7.95 -5.69
CA GLU A 331 -5.63 -6.95 -6.64
C GLU A 331 -6.72 -5.99 -7.12
N ASP A 332 -7.91 -6.50 -7.44
CA ASP A 332 -9.04 -5.69 -7.89
C ASP A 332 -9.57 -4.79 -6.75
N ALA A 333 -9.46 -5.22 -5.49
CA ALA A 333 -9.76 -4.40 -4.33
C ALA A 333 -8.71 -3.31 -4.08
N ILE A 334 -7.43 -3.61 -4.31
CA ILE A 334 -6.34 -2.63 -4.25
C ILE A 334 -6.54 -1.54 -5.30
N LEU A 335 -6.86 -1.93 -6.54
CA LEU A 335 -7.15 -0.97 -7.62
C LEU A 335 -8.35 -0.10 -7.26
N GLU A 336 -9.44 -0.70 -6.79
CA GLU A 336 -10.63 0.04 -6.40
C GLU A 336 -10.35 1.04 -5.28
N ALA A 337 -9.56 0.67 -4.27
CA ALA A 337 -9.19 1.56 -3.17
C ALA A 337 -8.39 2.78 -3.64
N VAL A 338 -7.41 2.57 -4.53
CA VAL A 338 -6.60 3.66 -5.10
C VAL A 338 -7.45 4.57 -5.98
N LEU A 339 -8.33 4.00 -6.81
CA LEU A 339 -9.25 4.77 -7.65
C LEU A 339 -10.24 5.60 -6.82
N ASN A 340 -10.82 5.02 -5.76
CA ASN A 340 -11.73 5.74 -4.88
C ASN A 340 -11.03 6.90 -4.16
N ALA A 341 -9.81 6.69 -3.67
CA ALA A 341 -8.99 7.78 -3.13
C ALA A 341 -8.73 8.87 -4.17
N ALA A 342 -8.33 8.50 -5.40
CA ALA A 342 -8.09 9.45 -6.48
C ALA A 342 -9.33 10.29 -6.83
N LYS A 343 -10.53 9.68 -6.87
CA LYS A 343 -11.82 10.39 -7.02
C LYS A 343 -12.02 11.44 -5.94
N VAL A 344 -11.76 11.10 -4.68
CA VAL A 344 -11.93 12.03 -3.55
C VAL A 344 -10.97 13.22 -3.66
N PHE A 345 -9.70 12.98 -4.00
CA PHE A 345 -8.71 14.06 -4.15
C PHE A 345 -9.03 15.02 -5.29
N THR A 346 -9.46 14.48 -6.42
CA THR A 346 -9.76 15.25 -7.63
C THR A 346 -11.09 16.00 -7.51
N ASN A 347 -12.11 15.42 -6.86
CA ASN A 347 -13.38 16.10 -6.56
C ASN A 347 -13.18 17.32 -5.65
N LYS A 348 -12.30 17.22 -4.64
CA LYS A 348 -11.95 18.37 -3.79
C LYS A 348 -11.34 19.54 -4.57
N ASN A 349 -10.66 19.24 -5.68
CA ASN A 349 -10.00 20.22 -6.54
C ASN A 349 -10.86 20.64 -7.76
N ASN A 350 -12.14 20.24 -7.84
CA ASN A 350 -13.04 20.42 -8.99
C ASN A 350 -12.46 19.95 -10.35
N ASN A 351 -11.45 19.07 -10.31
CA ASN A 351 -10.71 18.59 -11.48
C ASN A 351 -10.79 17.07 -11.57
N TYR A 352 -11.95 16.49 -11.27
CA TYR A 352 -12.16 15.06 -11.52
C TYR A 352 -12.23 14.82 -13.02
N SER A 353 -11.13 14.30 -13.53
CA SER A 353 -11.04 13.83 -14.90
C SER A 353 -11.08 12.32 -14.88
N GLN A 354 -12.10 11.76 -15.54
CA GLN A 354 -12.25 10.31 -15.78
C GLN A 354 -10.97 9.72 -16.43
N THR A 355 -10.14 10.58 -17.04
CA THR A 355 -8.81 10.24 -17.55
C THR A 355 -7.86 9.69 -16.48
N VAL A 356 -7.96 10.11 -15.22
CA VAL A 356 -7.07 9.62 -14.14
C VAL A 356 -7.36 8.15 -13.86
N GLU A 357 -8.63 7.76 -13.86
CA GLU A 357 -9.02 6.37 -13.64
C GLU A 357 -8.56 5.47 -14.77
N LEU A 358 -8.76 5.94 -16.01
CA LEU A 358 -8.32 5.20 -17.17
C LEU A 358 -6.79 5.08 -17.20
N LYS A 359 -6.05 6.16 -16.87
CA LYS A 359 -4.59 6.12 -16.77
C LYS A 359 -4.11 5.11 -15.72
N LEU A 360 -4.75 5.05 -14.55
CA LEU A 360 -4.43 4.08 -13.51
C LEU A 360 -4.74 2.65 -13.96
N ALA A 361 -5.92 2.41 -14.53
CA ALA A 361 -6.31 1.08 -15.02
C ALA A 361 -5.41 0.62 -16.18
N MET A 362 -5.01 1.52 -17.08
CA MET A 362 -4.05 1.24 -18.15
C MET A 362 -2.66 0.94 -17.58
N ALA A 363 -2.18 1.75 -16.63
CA ALA A 363 -0.86 1.52 -16.03
C ALA A 363 -0.75 0.15 -15.36
N TRP A 364 -1.86 -0.37 -14.83
CA TRP A 364 -1.91 -1.67 -14.15
C TRP A 364 -2.38 -2.80 -15.07
N ASN A 365 -2.52 -2.51 -16.38
CA ASN A 365 -3.04 -3.42 -17.40
C ASN A 365 -4.37 -4.11 -17.00
N LYS A 366 -5.26 -3.38 -16.34
CA LYS A 366 -6.56 -3.87 -15.86
C LYS A 366 -7.67 -3.61 -16.87
N PHE A 367 -7.54 -4.25 -18.03
CA PHE A 367 -8.46 -4.10 -19.16
C PHE A 367 -9.91 -4.41 -18.76
N ASP A 368 -10.16 -5.57 -18.13
CA ASP A 368 -11.51 -6.00 -17.76
C ASP A 368 -12.18 -5.01 -16.80
N TYR A 369 -11.41 -4.48 -15.85
CA TYR A 369 -11.88 -3.45 -14.93
C TYR A 369 -12.23 -2.17 -15.68
N ALA A 370 -11.34 -1.71 -16.57
CA ALA A 370 -11.54 -0.49 -17.34
C ALA A 370 -12.78 -0.60 -18.23
N LYS A 371 -12.93 -1.71 -18.98
CA LYS A 371 -14.09 -1.95 -19.85
C LYS A 371 -15.40 -2.00 -19.06
N LYS A 372 -15.40 -2.68 -17.91
CA LYS A 372 -16.62 -2.88 -17.10
C LYS A 372 -17.04 -1.65 -16.30
N LYS A 373 -16.08 -0.87 -15.77
CA LYS A 373 -16.36 0.20 -14.80
C LYS A 373 -16.08 1.62 -15.31
N ILE A 374 -15.12 1.81 -16.22
CA ILE A 374 -14.64 3.15 -16.64
C ILE A 374 -15.18 3.51 -18.03
N LEU A 375 -15.03 2.60 -18.99
CA LEU A 375 -15.37 2.77 -20.40
C LEU A 375 -16.70 2.08 -20.75
N THR A 376 -17.75 2.37 -19.98
CA THR A 376 -19.09 1.84 -20.26
C THR A 376 -19.82 2.71 -21.29
N ASP A 377 -20.69 2.12 -22.11
CA ASP A 377 -21.42 2.83 -23.19
C ASP A 377 -22.18 4.06 -22.68
N ALA A 378 -22.70 3.98 -21.46
CA ALA A 378 -23.38 5.08 -20.79
C ALA A 378 -22.45 6.27 -20.47
N ILE A 379 -21.18 5.99 -20.15
CA ILE A 379 -20.20 7.00 -19.74
C ILE A 379 -19.41 7.53 -20.95
N ILE A 380 -19.23 6.74 -22.01
CA ILE A 380 -18.48 7.10 -23.22
C ILE A 380 -18.96 8.41 -23.85
N SER A 381 -20.28 8.68 -23.81
CA SER A 381 -20.85 9.96 -24.28
C SER A 381 -20.28 11.22 -23.61
N LYS A 382 -19.68 11.08 -22.42
CA LYS A 382 -19.06 12.16 -21.65
C LYS A 382 -17.58 12.37 -21.97
N TRP A 383 -16.94 11.41 -22.64
CA TRP A 383 -15.52 11.48 -22.96
C TRP A 383 -15.26 12.39 -24.16
N LYS A 384 -14.27 13.27 -24.04
CA LYS A 384 -13.80 14.05 -25.18
C LYS A 384 -12.95 13.17 -26.07
N LYS A 385 -13.07 13.37 -27.39
CA LYS A 385 -12.24 12.64 -28.37
C LYS A 385 -10.74 12.84 -28.15
N GLU A 386 -10.34 14.01 -27.65
CA GLU A 386 -8.94 14.29 -27.31
C GLU A 386 -8.43 13.42 -26.15
N ASP A 387 -9.27 13.19 -25.15
CA ASP A 387 -8.89 12.39 -23.97
C ASP A 387 -8.73 10.92 -24.33
N LEU A 388 -9.60 10.41 -25.21
CA LEU A 388 -9.46 9.07 -25.79
C LEU A 388 -8.21 8.96 -26.68
N GLN A 389 -7.88 10.02 -27.43
CA GLN A 389 -6.66 10.05 -28.25
C GLN A 389 -5.39 10.03 -27.39
N ARG A 390 -5.36 10.78 -26.28
CA ARG A 390 -4.24 10.74 -25.32
C ARG A 390 -4.12 9.37 -24.67
N ALA A 391 -5.25 8.77 -24.27
CA ALA A 391 -5.25 7.42 -23.72
C ALA A 391 -4.75 6.37 -24.73
N LEU A 392 -5.07 6.52 -26.02
CA LEU A 392 -4.57 5.65 -27.08
C LEU A 392 -3.05 5.72 -27.20
N PHE A 393 -2.49 6.92 -27.11
CA PHE A 393 -1.04 7.12 -27.12
C PHE A 393 -0.37 6.45 -25.90
N ASP A 394 -0.93 6.64 -24.71
CA ASP A 394 -0.44 6.01 -23.47
C ASP A 394 -0.49 4.47 -23.57
N ALA A 395 -1.56 3.91 -24.13
CA ALA A 395 -1.70 2.46 -24.32
C ALA A 395 -0.68 1.89 -25.32
N LEU A 396 -0.43 2.60 -26.43
CA LEU A 396 0.58 2.24 -27.43
C LEU A 396 1.99 2.25 -26.83
N ARG A 397 2.33 3.29 -26.07
CA ARG A 397 3.63 3.42 -25.40
C ARG A 397 3.91 2.26 -24.43
N ARG A 398 2.86 1.71 -23.82
CA ARG A 398 2.93 0.60 -22.86
C ARG A 398 2.76 -0.78 -23.49
N GLY A 399 2.46 -0.87 -24.79
CA GLY A 399 2.22 -2.14 -25.47
C GLY A 399 0.94 -2.86 -25.03
N HIS A 400 -0.05 -2.14 -24.48
CA HIS A 400 -1.32 -2.72 -24.03
C HIS A 400 -2.30 -2.84 -25.20
N VAL A 401 -2.18 -3.92 -25.98
CA VAL A 401 -2.93 -4.14 -27.22
C VAL A 401 -4.44 -4.13 -27.00
N ASP A 402 -4.94 -4.75 -25.92
CA ASP A 402 -6.38 -4.82 -25.63
C ASP A 402 -6.98 -3.42 -25.41
N PHE A 403 -6.25 -2.53 -24.74
CA PHE A 403 -6.67 -1.14 -24.57
C PHE A 403 -6.64 -0.37 -25.89
N VAL A 404 -5.65 -0.62 -26.75
CA VAL A 404 -5.57 0.01 -28.08
C VAL A 404 -6.78 -0.36 -28.93
N GLU A 405 -7.12 -1.64 -28.98
CA GLU A 405 -8.29 -2.12 -29.73
C GLU A 405 -9.58 -1.47 -29.22
N LEU A 406 -9.81 -1.51 -27.91
CA LEU A 406 -10.98 -0.88 -27.30
C LEU A 406 -11.04 0.63 -27.57
N LEU A 407 -9.94 1.36 -27.43
CA LEU A 407 -9.95 2.81 -27.65
C LEU A 407 -10.24 3.17 -29.12
N ILE A 408 -9.80 2.34 -30.06
CA ILE A 408 -10.13 2.49 -31.49
C ILE A 408 -11.63 2.25 -31.73
N GLU A 409 -12.20 1.21 -31.13
CA GLU A 409 -13.66 0.94 -31.19
C GLU A 409 -14.47 2.13 -30.64
N LEU A 410 -13.95 2.79 -29.60
CA LEU A 410 -14.55 3.97 -28.99
C LEU A 410 -14.33 5.28 -29.76
N GLY A 411 -13.63 5.22 -30.91
CA GLY A 411 -13.48 6.34 -31.83
C GLY A 411 -12.19 7.15 -31.70
N ALA A 412 -11.18 6.65 -30.96
CA ALA A 412 -9.82 7.15 -31.10
C ALA A 412 -9.25 6.70 -32.46
N SER A 413 -8.38 7.50 -33.07
CA SER A 413 -7.84 7.20 -34.40
C SER A 413 -6.32 7.23 -34.40
N PRO A 414 -5.64 6.15 -34.80
CA PRO A 414 -4.18 6.14 -34.92
C PRO A 414 -3.68 7.14 -35.99
N ALA A 415 -4.53 7.54 -36.95
CA ALA A 415 -4.20 8.55 -37.96
C ALA A 415 -4.02 9.97 -37.39
N LYS A 416 -4.39 10.21 -36.13
CA LYS A 416 -4.22 11.50 -35.44
C LYS A 416 -2.93 11.60 -34.62
N LEU A 417 -2.06 10.61 -34.68
CA LEU A 417 -0.73 10.66 -34.05
C LEU A 417 0.14 11.71 -34.75
N THR A 418 0.82 12.53 -33.97
CA THR A 418 1.76 13.54 -34.46
C THR A 418 3.13 12.94 -34.73
N ILE A 419 4.02 13.69 -35.40
CA ILE A 419 5.42 13.27 -35.61
C ILE A 419 6.12 13.10 -34.25
N ASP A 420 5.90 14.02 -33.32
CA ASP A 420 6.46 13.96 -31.96
C ASP A 420 6.01 12.69 -31.21
N ASP A 421 4.73 12.31 -31.35
CA ASP A 421 4.20 11.07 -30.79
C ASP A 421 4.92 9.85 -31.37
N LEU A 422 5.12 9.81 -32.69
CA LEU A 422 5.84 8.71 -33.34
C LEU A 422 7.30 8.65 -32.88
N GLU A 423 8.00 9.78 -32.83
CA GLU A 423 9.37 9.84 -32.31
C GLU A 423 9.48 9.30 -30.88
N GLN A 424 8.54 9.64 -30.01
CA GLN A 424 8.47 9.10 -28.65
C GLN A 424 8.25 7.59 -28.62
N LEU A 425 7.40 7.04 -29.48
CA LEU A 425 7.14 5.59 -29.56
C LEU A 425 8.36 4.81 -30.08
N TYR A 426 9.06 5.37 -31.07
CA TYR A 426 10.29 4.77 -31.62
C TYR A 426 11.49 4.90 -30.67
N THR A 427 11.53 5.91 -29.81
CA THR A 427 12.59 6.08 -28.81
C THR A 427 12.33 5.27 -27.54
N SER A 428 11.07 5.14 -27.10
CA SER A 428 10.71 4.37 -25.89
C SER A 428 10.97 2.87 -26.01
N SER A 429 11.02 2.33 -27.24
CA SER A 429 11.29 0.91 -27.52
C SER A 429 12.78 0.52 -27.38
N SER A 430 13.69 1.48 -27.17
CA SER A 430 15.12 1.22 -27.00
C SER A 430 15.54 0.81 -25.57
N VAL A 431 14.60 0.74 -24.61
CA VAL A 431 14.90 0.48 -23.19
C VAL A 431 14.51 -0.94 -22.72
N SER A 432 13.93 -1.78 -23.58
CA SER A 432 13.49 -3.12 -23.22
C SER A 432 13.93 -4.18 -24.24
N ILE A 433 15.20 -4.62 -24.15
CA ILE A 433 15.68 -5.91 -24.67
C ILE A 433 16.44 -6.63 -23.56
#